data_AF-A0A1H4H4U4-F1
#
_entry.id   AF-A0A1H4H4U4-F1
#
_cell.length_a   1.000
_cell.length_b   1.000
_cell.length_c   1.000
_cell.angle_alpha   90.00
_cell.angle_beta   90.00
_cell.angle_gamma   90.00
#
_symmetry.space_group_name_H-M   'P 1'
#
loop_
_entity.id
_entity.type
_entity.pdbx_description
1 polymer ?
#
loop_
_entity_poly.entity_id
_entity_poly.type
_entity_poly.pdbx_seq_one_letter_code
_entity_poly.pdbx_strand_id
1 'polypeptide(L)'
;MTFEGVITIILYSLKPYWWLLVLLLVPLVLTQLSGWKKHGPRPGFLYLLCVVVGIGAALVAPALTMSKLSYVATTTDWLSLLAVAVGAAIYCFLLLSPVLRRAS
;
A
#
# COMPACT_ATOMS: atom_id res chain seq x y z
N MET A 1 24.31 -13.41 -5.35
CA MET A 1 23.21 -13.92 -4.50
C MET A 1 22.29 -14.75 -5.36
N THR A 2 21.86 -15.93 -4.91
CA THR A 2 20.84 -16.71 -5.62
C THR A 2 19.47 -16.06 -5.40
N PHE A 3 18.56 -16.18 -6.38
CA PHE A 3 17.20 -15.63 -6.30
C PHE A 3 16.45 -16.18 -5.07
N GLU A 4 16.65 -17.46 -4.77
CA GLU A 4 16.11 -18.12 -3.58
C GLU A 4 16.58 -17.44 -2.29
N GLY A 5 17.88 -17.13 -2.18
CA GLY A 5 18.42 -16.45 -1.00
C GLY A 5 17.80 -15.06 -0.78
N VAL A 6 17.52 -14.31 -1.86
CA VAL A 6 16.84 -13.02 -1.77
C VAL A 6 15.43 -13.18 -1.21
N ILE A 7 14.68 -14.16 -1.70
CA ILE A 7 13.31 -14.45 -1.20
C ILE A 7 13.34 -14.84 0.27
N THR A 8 14.27 -15.71 0.69
CA THR A 8 14.40 -16.11 2.09
C THR A 8 14.65 -14.92 3.00
N ILE A 9 15.54 -14.00 2.62
CA ILE A 9 15.83 -12.78 3.38
C ILE A 9 14.59 -11.91 3.52
N ILE A 10 13.84 -11.71 2.41
CA ILE A 10 12.60 -10.94 2.42
C ILE A 10 11.58 -11.57 3.37
N LEU A 11 11.36 -12.88 3.28
CA LEU A 11 10.39 -13.58 4.13
C LEU A 11 10.75 -13.50 5.62
N TYR A 12 12.03 -13.68 5.96
CA TYR A 12 12.50 -13.54 7.33
C TYR A 12 12.37 -12.11 7.85
N SER A 13 12.66 -11.12 7.00
CA SER A 13 12.48 -9.70 7.33
C SER A 13 11.01 -9.33 7.52
N LEU A 14 10.10 -9.96 6.76
CA LEU A 14 8.66 -9.77 6.89
C LEU A 14 8.10 -10.40 8.18
N LYS A 15 8.69 -11.50 8.67
CA LYS A 15 8.21 -12.30 9.81
C LYS A 15 7.62 -11.49 10.99
N PRO A 16 8.31 -10.48 11.56
CA PRO A 16 7.76 -9.70 12.69
C PRO A 16 6.51 -8.86 12.32
N TYR A 17 6.29 -8.57 11.04
CA TYR A 17 5.20 -7.74 10.54
C TYR A 17 4.02 -8.54 9.99
N TRP A 18 4.00 -9.87 10.13
CA TRP A 18 2.91 -10.71 9.63
C TRP A 18 1.54 -10.29 10.17
N TRP A 19 1.48 -9.88 11.42
CA TRP A 19 0.23 -9.42 12.02
C TRP A 19 -0.29 -8.11 11.38
N LEU A 20 0.60 -7.20 10.98
CA LEU A 20 0.23 -5.98 10.24
C LEU A 20 -0.32 -6.32 8.85
N LEU A 21 0.26 -7.33 8.19
CA LEU A 21 -0.26 -7.82 6.91
C LEU A 21 -1.67 -8.39 7.07
N VAL A 22 -1.91 -9.19 8.12
CA VAL A 22 -3.26 -9.68 8.44
C VAL A 22 -4.20 -8.51 8.72
N LEU A 23 -3.76 -7.50 9.48
CA LEU A 23 -4.55 -6.33 9.81
C LEU A 23 -4.89 -5.46 8.59
N LEU A 24 -4.04 -5.44 7.56
CA LEU A 24 -4.35 -4.84 6.25
C LEU A 24 -5.31 -5.72 5.43
N LEU A 25 -5.18 -7.03 5.53
CA LEU A 25 -5.98 -7.97 4.74
C LEU A 25 -7.44 -8.02 5.19
N VAL A 26 -7.70 -7.91 6.50
CA VAL A 26 -9.06 -7.90 7.08
C VAL A 26 -9.96 -6.81 6.47
N PRO A 27 -9.64 -5.50 6.55
CA PRO A 27 -10.48 -4.45 5.98
C PRO A 27 -10.58 -4.58 4.47
N LEU A 28 -9.52 -5.02 3.79
CA LEU A 28 -9.56 -5.26 2.34
C LEU A 28 -10.61 -6.32 1.97
N VAL A 29 -10.65 -7.44 2.68
CA VAL A 29 -11.65 -8.49 2.45
C VAL A 29 -13.04 -8.00 2.80
N LEU A 30 -13.22 -7.30 3.92
CA LEU A 30 -14.50 -6.75 4.33
C LEU A 30 -15.06 -5.77 3.29
N THR A 31 -14.22 -4.89 2.73
CA THR A 31 -14.68 -3.95 1.71
C THR A 31 -14.99 -4.64 0.39
N GLN A 32 -14.23 -5.66 -0.02
CA GLN A 32 -14.57 -6.46 -1.21
C GLN A 32 -15.91 -7.18 -1.04
N LEU A 33 -16.15 -7.81 0.11
CA LEU A 33 -17.40 -8.52 0.38
C LEU A 33 -18.60 -7.56 0.39
N SER A 34 -18.45 -6.38 1.02
CA SER A 34 -19.49 -5.35 1.06
C SER A 34 -19.82 -4.77 -0.32
N GLY A 35 -18.79 -4.53 -1.15
CA GLY A 35 -18.98 -3.97 -2.48
C GLY A 35 -19.15 -4.98 -3.61
N TRP A 36 -19.17 -6.28 -3.31
CA TRP A 36 -19.28 -7.33 -4.34
C TRP A 36 -20.54 -7.17 -5.19
N LYS A 37 -21.65 -6.71 -4.60
CA LYS A 37 -22.90 -6.47 -5.33
C LYS A 37 -22.94 -5.14 -6.09
N LYS A 38 -21.99 -4.22 -5.88
CA LYS A 38 -21.99 -2.88 -6.50
C LYS A 38 -21.30 -2.89 -7.87
N HIS A 39 -22.07 -2.62 -8.92
CA HIS A 39 -21.63 -2.73 -10.32
C HIS A 39 -21.62 -1.39 -11.08
N GLY A 40 -21.61 -0.25 -10.40
CA GLY A 40 -21.57 1.06 -11.06
C GLY A 40 -20.17 1.65 -11.28
N PRO A 41 -20.11 2.81 -11.94
CA PRO A 41 -18.86 3.49 -12.25
C PRO A 41 -18.15 3.98 -10.98
N ARG A 42 -16.83 4.03 -11.05
CA ARG A 42 -15.96 4.54 -9.97
C ARG A 42 -15.82 6.05 -10.10
N PRO A 43 -15.92 6.83 -9.01
CA PRO A 43 -15.77 8.28 -9.08
C PRO A 43 -14.33 8.67 -9.45
N GLY A 44 -14.15 9.67 -10.31
CA GLY A 44 -12.82 10.15 -10.74
C GLY A 44 -11.94 10.65 -9.59
N PHE A 45 -12.55 11.21 -8.53
CA PHE A 45 -11.84 11.65 -7.33
C PHE A 45 -11.12 10.50 -6.59
N LEU A 46 -11.55 9.24 -6.78
CA LEU A 46 -10.88 8.07 -6.20
C LEU A 46 -9.40 8.02 -6.59
N TYR A 47 -9.08 8.28 -7.86
CA TYR A 47 -7.71 8.23 -8.36
C TYR A 47 -6.84 9.31 -7.71
N LEU A 48 -7.36 10.53 -7.60
CA LEU A 48 -6.66 11.64 -6.96
C LEU A 48 -6.39 11.32 -5.48
N LEU A 49 -7.39 10.80 -4.77
CA LEU A 49 -7.23 10.39 -3.37
C LEU A 49 -6.16 9.30 -3.21
N CYS A 50 -6.12 8.30 -4.11
CA CYS A 50 -5.09 7.25 -4.07
C CYS A 50 -3.67 7.82 -4.27
N VAL A 51 -3.51 8.78 -5.17
CA VAL A 51 -2.22 9.47 -5.39
C VAL A 51 -1.79 10.25 -4.15
N VAL A 52 -2.72 11.01 -3.55
CA VAL A 52 -2.45 11.78 -2.32
C VAL A 52 -2.07 10.86 -1.17
N VAL A 53 -2.78 9.75 -0.98
CA VAL A 53 -2.47 8.74 0.05
C VAL A 53 -1.12 8.07 -0.22
N GLY A 54 -0.80 7.73 -1.47
CA GLY A 54 0.49 7.16 -1.84
C GLY A 54 1.66 8.09 -1.52
N ILE A 55 1.58 9.34 -1.96
CA ILE A 55 2.61 10.36 -1.70
C ILE A 55 2.72 10.62 -0.19
N GLY A 56 1.58 10.79 0.50
CA GLY A 56 1.55 10.98 1.95
C GLY A 56 2.21 9.82 2.70
N ALA A 57 1.92 8.58 2.32
CA ALA A 57 2.53 7.39 2.92
C ALA A 57 4.06 7.36 2.71
N ALA A 58 4.55 7.68 1.52
CA ALA A 58 5.99 7.74 1.26
C ALA A 58 6.69 8.85 2.06
N LEU A 59 6.06 10.00 2.26
CA LEU A 59 6.63 11.09 3.07
C LEU A 59 6.63 10.77 4.58
N VAL A 60 5.64 10.00 5.05
CA VAL A 60 5.51 9.61 6.47
C VAL A 60 6.36 8.37 6.79
N ALA A 61 6.61 7.49 5.83
CA ALA A 61 7.32 6.23 6.05
C ALA A 61 8.70 6.41 6.74
N PRO A 62 9.57 7.35 6.33
CA PRO A 62 10.83 7.59 7.03
C PRO A 62 10.64 7.94 8.50
N ALA A 63 9.65 8.77 8.84
CA ALA A 63 9.38 9.13 10.23
C ALA A 63 8.93 7.92 11.07
N LEU A 64 8.14 7.02 10.49
CA LEU A 64 7.71 5.78 11.17
C LEU A 64 8.86 4.79 11.39
N THR A 65 9.84 4.77 10.50
CA THR A 65 11.04 3.92 10.62
C THR A 65 12.19 4.61 11.36
N MET A 66 11.91 5.72 12.08
CA MET A 66 12.91 6.53 12.79
C MET A 66 14.07 7.01 11.89
N SER A 67 13.79 7.13 10.60
CA SER A 67 14.71 7.57 9.54
C SER A 67 14.41 9.02 9.15
N LYS A 68 15.39 9.74 8.61
CA LYS A 68 15.17 11.12 8.10
C LYS A 68 15.13 11.11 6.58
N LEU A 69 14.24 11.91 6.00
CA LEU A 69 14.18 12.12 4.55
C LEU A 69 15.51 12.66 3.98
N SER A 70 16.30 13.37 4.80
CA SER A 70 17.63 13.86 4.41
C SER A 70 18.66 12.75 4.21
N TYR A 71 18.40 11.52 4.65
CA TYR A 71 19.28 10.36 4.46
C TYR A 71 18.97 9.57 3.18
N VAL A 72 17.97 10.00 2.39
CA VAL A 72 17.68 9.42 1.07
C VAL A 72 18.78 9.87 0.11
N ALA A 73 19.85 9.09 0.03
CA ALA A 73 21.06 9.44 -0.73
C ALA A 73 21.27 8.54 -1.95
N THR A 74 20.74 7.31 -1.91
CA THR A 74 20.98 6.30 -2.94
C THR A 74 19.77 6.06 -3.82
N THR A 75 19.99 5.50 -5.01
CA THR A 75 18.93 5.10 -5.94
C THR A 75 18.01 4.04 -5.33
N THR A 76 18.54 3.18 -4.46
CA THR A 76 17.76 2.16 -3.74
C THR A 76 16.82 2.77 -2.71
N ASP A 77 17.21 3.87 -2.05
CA ASP A 77 16.34 4.57 -1.10
C ASP A 77 15.14 5.19 -1.83
N TRP A 78 15.38 5.83 -2.97
CA TRP A 78 14.32 6.35 -3.84
C TRP A 78 13.40 5.25 -4.35
N LEU A 79 13.97 4.10 -4.74
CA LEU A 79 13.17 2.96 -5.18
C LEU A 79 12.28 2.43 -4.06
N SER A 80 12.79 2.39 -2.82
CA SER A 80 12.01 1.97 -1.66
C SER A 80 10.85 2.91 -1.35
N LEU A 81 11.07 4.24 -1.43
CA LEU A 81 10.01 5.24 -1.24
C LEU A 81 8.95 5.16 -2.34
N LEU A 82 9.38 4.92 -3.57
CA LEU A 82 8.47 4.70 -4.69
C LEU A 82 7.64 3.43 -4.46
N ALA A 83 8.25 2.34 -4.00
CA ALA A 83 7.53 1.11 -3.67
C ALA A 83 6.49 1.33 -2.56
N VAL A 84 6.81 2.13 -1.53
CA VAL A 84 5.85 2.53 -0.50
C VAL A 84 4.70 3.35 -1.09
N ALA A 85 5.00 4.37 -1.91
CA ALA A 85 3.98 5.20 -2.53
C ALA A 85 3.01 4.38 -3.40
N VAL A 86 3.57 3.55 -4.28
CA VAL A 86 2.79 2.69 -5.19
C VAL A 86 1.99 1.66 -4.42
N GLY A 87 2.60 0.99 -3.43
CA GLY A 87 1.92 0.01 -2.58
C GLY A 87 0.75 0.62 -1.82
N ALA A 88 0.94 1.78 -1.19
CA ALA A 88 -0.11 2.49 -0.46
C ALA A 88 -1.22 3.00 -1.39
N ALA A 89 -0.88 3.52 -2.57
CA ALA A 89 -1.86 3.96 -3.56
C ALA A 89 -2.73 2.79 -4.07
N ILE A 90 -2.11 1.66 -4.41
CA ILE A 90 -2.83 0.45 -4.86
C ILE A 90 -3.71 -0.08 -3.73
N TYR A 91 -3.18 -0.17 -2.51
CA TYR A 91 -3.96 -0.65 -1.37
C TYR A 91 -5.17 0.26 -1.09
N CYS A 92 -4.97 1.59 -1.09
CA CYS A 92 -6.03 2.57 -0.94
C CYS A 92 -7.10 2.41 -2.03
N PHE A 93 -6.66 2.24 -3.27
CA PHE A 93 -7.54 2.00 -4.41
C PHE A 93 -8.37 0.74 -4.23
N LEU A 94 -7.74 -0.39 -3.90
CA LEU A 94 -8.44 -1.65 -3.70
C LEU A 94 -9.44 -1.58 -2.55
N LEU A 95 -9.09 -0.88 -1.46
CA LEU A 95 -9.94 -0.75 -0.29
C LEU A 95 -11.18 0.12 -0.58
N LEU A 96 -11.00 1.25 -1.25
CA LEU A 96 -12.06 2.24 -1.50
C LEU A 96 -12.89 1.96 -2.76
N SER A 97 -12.30 1.30 -3.77
CA SER A 97 -12.98 0.95 -5.02
C SER A 97 -14.33 0.25 -4.82
N PRO A 98 -14.45 -0.85 -4.06
CA PRO A 98 -15.73 -1.53 -3.87
C PRO A 98 -16.74 -0.69 -3.07
N VAL A 99 -16.27 0.16 -2.16
CA VAL A 99 -17.13 0.99 -1.28
C VAL A 99 -17.74 2.17 -2.04
N LEU A 100 -16.92 2.88 -2.82
CA LEU A 100 -17.29 4.13 -3.52
C LEU A 100 -17.95 3.91 -4.89
N ARG A 101 -18.06 2.66 -5.36
CA ARG A 101 -18.91 2.36 -6.52
C ARG A 101 -20.34 2.78 -6.21
N ARG A 102 -20.94 3.60 -7.08
CA ARG A 102 -22.37 3.91 -6.99
C ARG A 102 -23.16 2.64 -7.34
N ALA A 103 -24.15 2.29 -6.52
CA ALA A 103 -25.16 1.32 -6.94
C ALA A 103 -26.07 2.04 -7.96
N SER A 104 -26.16 1.50 -9.18
CA SER A 104 -27.14 1.90 -10.18
C SER A 104 -28.52 1.40 -9.78
#